data_AF-A0A1Y2NZL8-F1
#
_entry.id   AF-A0A1Y2NZL8-F1
#
_cell.length_a   1.000
_cell.length_b   1.000
_cell.length_c   1.000
_cell.angle_alpha   90.00
_cell.angle_beta   90.00
_cell.angle_gamma   90.00
#
_symmetry.space_group_name_H-M   'P 1'
#
loop_
_entity.id
_entity.type
_entity.pdbx_description
1 polymer ?
#
loop_
_entity_poly.entity_id
_entity_poly.type
_entity_poly.pdbx_seq_one_letter_code
_entity_poly.pdbx_strand_id
1 'polypeptide(L)'
;MTVPEGLEGSLPETAGRDLLDAVVIRTAFGDDEPWNAVVGELRRPWGPSPDGPAAGVLVVDAPAWSEATVDEVLAAVGGDEYLDVVFLADRHTMESPAHALPALTTIREDEDHLDPVHHRELVESPEPREFRAAPAAVYAVHVHVALGNTGFAELAAAASAEPDRVLRRPRARQPGTAALIRPVHRPAGAAPALPAPVREPREVVRGKRSSAAPGRAATSATRRTRP
;
A
#
# COMPACT_ATOMS: atom_id res chain seq x y z
N MET A 1 33.43 -12.85 -1.77
CA MET A 1 32.12 -12.24 -2.00
C MET A 1 31.75 -11.57 -0.69
N THR A 2 32.09 -10.28 -0.58
CA THR A 2 31.99 -9.53 0.67
C THR A 2 30.74 -8.68 0.53
N VAL A 3 29.73 -8.97 1.35
CA VAL A 3 28.62 -8.03 1.58
C VAL A 3 29.23 -6.68 1.98
N PRO A 4 28.77 -5.55 1.40
CA PRO A 4 29.27 -4.25 1.82
C PRO A 4 29.06 -4.09 3.33
N GLU A 5 30.13 -3.76 4.05
CA GLU A 5 30.09 -3.50 5.49
C GLU A 5 29.12 -2.34 5.74
N GLY A 6 27.99 -2.62 6.42
CA GLY A 6 26.93 -1.66 6.72
C GLY A 6 25.49 -2.18 6.58
N LEU A 7 25.27 -3.41 6.12
CA LEU A 7 23.93 -3.99 5.89
C LEU A 7 23.53 -5.07 6.91
N GLU A 8 23.99 -4.96 8.16
CA GLU A 8 23.46 -5.79 9.25
C GLU A 8 22.31 -5.06 9.95
N GLY A 9 21.08 -5.42 9.60
CA GLY A 9 19.87 -5.05 10.33
C GLY A 9 19.32 -3.66 9.99
N SER A 10 18.15 -3.65 9.36
CA SER A 10 17.34 -2.49 8.98
C SER A 10 18.01 -1.53 7.98
N LEU A 11 17.26 -1.14 6.96
CA LEU A 11 17.71 -0.09 6.05
C LEU A 11 17.60 1.26 6.77
N PRO A 12 18.69 2.03 6.95
CA PRO A 12 18.60 3.36 7.52
C PRO A 12 17.72 4.28 6.65
N GLU A 13 17.62 4.03 5.35
CA GLU A 13 16.71 4.73 4.43
C GLU A 13 15.22 4.42 4.70
N THR A 14 14.93 3.36 5.46
CA THR A 14 13.58 3.04 5.94
C THR A 14 13.31 3.50 7.38
N ALA A 15 14.31 4.10 8.04
CA ALA A 15 14.16 4.59 9.40
C ALA A 15 13.11 5.72 9.45
N GLY A 16 12.12 5.56 10.32
CA GLY A 16 11.06 6.56 10.52
C GLY A 16 9.86 6.42 9.57
N ARG A 17 9.77 5.34 8.78
CA ARG A 17 8.55 5.01 8.03
C ARG A 17 7.39 4.69 8.98
N ASP A 18 6.17 5.01 8.56
CA ASP A 18 4.98 4.49 9.24
C ASP A 18 4.87 2.97 8.99
N LEU A 19 4.28 2.24 9.93
CA LEU A 19 4.07 0.78 9.80
C LEU A 19 3.23 0.43 8.57
N LEU A 20 2.37 1.37 8.12
CA LEU A 20 1.54 1.20 6.93
C LEU A 20 2.16 1.79 5.66
N ASP A 21 3.37 2.32 5.71
CA ASP A 21 4.05 2.76 4.49
C ASP A 21 4.60 1.56 3.70
N ALA A 22 4.13 1.41 2.47
CA ALA A 22 4.69 0.43 1.53
C ALA A 22 6.11 0.86 1.11
N VAL A 23 7.05 -0.07 1.05
CA VAL A 23 8.44 0.22 0.65
C VAL A 23 8.68 -0.17 -0.80
N VAL A 24 9.06 0.80 -1.64
CA VAL A 24 9.44 0.59 -3.04
C VAL A 24 10.90 0.96 -3.23
N ILE A 25 11.74 0.02 -3.65
CA ILE A 25 13.17 0.22 -3.87
C ILE A 25 13.45 0.24 -5.38
N ARG A 26 14.05 1.33 -5.87
CA ARG A 26 14.54 1.39 -7.26
C ARG A 26 15.83 0.60 -7.39
N THR A 27 15.84 -0.40 -8.27
CA THR A 27 17.05 -1.17 -8.59
C THR A 27 17.52 -0.96 -10.03
N ALA A 28 16.63 -0.49 -10.92
CA ALA A 28 17.00 -0.11 -12.29
C ALA A 28 17.11 1.41 -12.46
N PHE A 29 18.32 1.91 -12.74
CA PHE A 29 18.64 3.34 -12.88
C PHE A 29 18.88 3.78 -14.34
N GLY A 30 18.35 3.03 -15.32
CA GLY A 30 18.64 3.27 -16.74
C GLY A 30 17.94 4.47 -17.37
N ASP A 31 16.72 4.79 -16.93
CA ASP A 31 15.92 5.91 -17.44
C ASP A 31 15.05 6.49 -16.30
N ASP A 32 14.94 7.81 -16.26
CA ASP A 32 14.16 8.55 -15.29
C ASP A 32 12.71 8.79 -15.75
N GLU A 33 12.42 8.77 -17.05
CA GLU A 33 11.05 8.96 -17.56
C GLU A 33 10.07 7.87 -17.06
N PRO A 34 10.31 6.56 -17.30
CA PRO A 34 9.44 5.51 -16.77
C PRO A 34 9.45 5.47 -15.23
N TRP A 35 10.57 5.83 -14.61
CA TRP A 35 10.65 5.93 -13.15
C TRP A 35 9.73 7.01 -12.59
N ASN A 36 9.74 8.20 -13.19
CA ASN A 36 8.86 9.29 -12.80
C ASN A 36 7.38 8.94 -13.01
N ALA A 37 7.05 8.14 -14.03
CA ALA A 37 5.70 7.62 -14.24
C ALA A 37 5.27 6.67 -13.10
N VAL A 38 6.16 5.75 -12.68
CA VAL A 38 5.93 4.87 -11.52
C VAL A 38 5.68 5.67 -10.26
N VAL A 39 6.57 6.61 -9.92
CA VAL A 39 6.45 7.46 -8.73
C VAL A 39 5.16 8.30 -8.78
N GLY A 40 4.79 8.78 -9.96
CA GLY A 40 3.54 9.51 -10.17
C GLY A 40 2.29 8.68 -9.84
N GLU A 41 2.25 7.41 -10.26
CA GLU A 41 1.15 6.50 -9.93
C GLU A 41 1.15 6.09 -8.45
N LEU A 42 2.33 5.82 -7.86
CA LEU A 42 2.45 5.46 -6.44
C LEU A 42 1.94 6.57 -5.50
N ARG A 43 2.08 7.83 -5.91
CA ARG A 43 1.64 9.00 -5.14
C ARG A 43 0.16 9.33 -5.31
N ARG A 44 -0.58 8.59 -6.15
CA ARG A 44 -2.02 8.83 -6.30
C ARG A 44 -2.77 8.46 -5.01
N PRO A 45 -3.87 9.16 -4.71
CA PRO A 45 -4.75 8.81 -3.61
C PRO A 45 -5.19 7.35 -3.67
N TRP A 46 -5.25 6.73 -2.50
CA TRP A 46 -5.70 5.36 -2.37
C TRP A 46 -7.22 5.29 -2.19
N GLY A 47 -7.83 4.28 -2.81
CA GLY A 47 -9.27 4.02 -2.75
C GLY A 47 -10.02 4.47 -4.01
N PRO A 48 -11.36 4.36 -3.99
CA PRO A 48 -12.19 4.63 -5.17
C PRO A 48 -12.37 6.13 -5.47
N SER A 49 -12.03 7.00 -4.52
CA SER A 49 -12.22 8.45 -4.63
C SER A 49 -10.90 9.14 -5.02
N PRO A 50 -10.92 10.07 -5.99
CA PRO A 50 -9.77 10.92 -6.28
C PRO A 50 -9.42 11.86 -5.12
N ASP A 51 -10.35 12.07 -4.18
CA ASP A 51 -10.13 12.84 -2.95
C ASP A 51 -9.83 11.94 -1.74
N GLY A 52 -9.43 10.68 -1.99
CA GLY A 52 -9.05 9.72 -0.96
C GLY A 52 -7.80 10.15 -0.18
N PRO A 53 -7.49 9.47 0.93
CA PRO A 53 -6.21 9.67 1.61
C PRO A 53 -5.05 9.34 0.66
N ALA A 54 -3.93 10.05 0.81
CA ALA A 54 -2.71 9.70 0.11
C ALA A 54 -2.28 8.27 0.47
N ALA A 55 -1.76 7.54 -0.51
CA ALA A 55 -1.11 6.25 -0.25
C ALA A 55 0.20 6.50 0.53
N GLY A 56 0.38 5.79 1.64
CA GLY A 56 1.64 5.76 2.38
C GLY A 56 2.66 4.90 1.61
N VAL A 57 3.55 5.54 0.85
CA VAL A 57 4.59 4.84 0.09
C VAL A 57 5.93 5.50 0.32
N LEU A 58 6.86 4.76 0.90
CA LEU A 58 8.26 5.12 0.98
C LEU A 58 8.97 4.66 -0.30
N VAL A 59 9.48 5.64 -1.06
CA VAL A 59 10.28 5.38 -2.26
C VAL A 59 11.76 5.53 -1.92
N VAL A 60 12.51 4.44 -2.06
CA VAL A 60 13.96 4.38 -1.89
C VAL A 60 14.62 4.48 -3.26
N ASP A 61 15.12 5.68 -3.58
CA ASP A 61 15.80 6.01 -4.84
C ASP A 61 17.26 6.37 -4.55
N ALA A 62 18.07 5.35 -4.24
CA ALA A 62 19.48 5.52 -3.90
C ALA A 62 20.37 4.64 -4.80
N PRO A 63 21.40 5.19 -5.47
CA PRO A 63 22.25 4.43 -6.40
C PRO A 63 22.96 3.21 -5.81
N ALA A 64 23.06 3.11 -4.47
CA ALA A 64 23.56 1.94 -3.78
C ALA A 64 22.74 0.66 -4.07
N TRP A 65 21.48 0.81 -4.50
CA TRP A 65 20.58 -0.27 -4.89
C TRP A 65 20.66 -0.65 -6.37
N SER A 66 21.51 0.02 -7.14
CA SER A 66 21.62 -0.25 -8.57
C SER A 66 21.99 -1.70 -8.83
N GLU A 67 21.19 -2.36 -9.66
CA GLU A 67 21.34 -3.78 -10.02
C GLU A 67 21.24 -4.77 -8.84
N ALA A 68 20.76 -4.32 -7.67
CA ALA A 68 20.54 -5.19 -6.54
C ALA A 68 19.55 -6.32 -6.89
N THR A 69 19.95 -7.54 -6.54
CA THR A 69 19.14 -8.74 -6.74
C THR A 69 18.04 -8.86 -5.69
N VAL A 70 17.03 -9.69 -5.99
CA VAL A 70 15.95 -10.02 -5.05
C VAL A 70 16.51 -10.53 -3.72
N ASP A 71 17.49 -11.42 -3.75
CA ASP A 71 18.10 -12.01 -2.55
C ASP A 71 18.86 -10.97 -1.72
N GLU A 72 19.59 -10.06 -2.35
CA GLU A 72 20.30 -8.97 -1.66
C GLU A 72 19.33 -8.02 -0.98
N VAL A 73 18.23 -7.67 -1.65
CA VAL A 73 17.18 -6.84 -1.04
C VAL A 73 16.53 -7.57 0.14
N LEU A 74 16.11 -8.83 -0.04
CA LEU A 74 15.49 -9.61 1.02
C LEU A 74 16.42 -9.83 2.22
N ALA A 75 17.71 -10.02 1.99
CA ALA A 75 18.70 -10.10 3.06
C ALA A 75 18.80 -8.78 3.84
N ALA A 76 18.81 -7.64 3.14
CA ALA A 76 18.94 -6.33 3.76
C ALA A 76 17.68 -5.90 4.54
N VAL A 77 16.49 -6.27 4.07
CA VAL A 77 15.23 -5.94 4.77
C VAL A 77 14.77 -7.00 5.77
N GLY A 78 15.37 -8.19 5.76
CA GLY A 78 14.90 -9.33 6.56
C GLY A 78 14.99 -9.15 8.08
N GLY A 79 15.71 -8.12 8.56
CA GLY A 79 15.75 -7.75 9.98
C GLY A 79 14.56 -6.91 10.45
N ASP A 80 13.67 -6.53 9.56
CA ASP A 80 12.52 -5.67 9.86
C ASP A 80 11.23 -6.48 10.05
N GLU A 81 10.84 -6.68 11.32
CA GLU A 81 9.66 -7.47 11.69
C GLU A 81 8.30 -6.83 11.30
N TYR A 82 8.31 -5.59 10.79
CA TYR A 82 7.10 -4.86 10.40
C TYR A 82 6.98 -4.68 8.88
N LEU A 83 7.98 -5.10 8.10
CA LEU A 83 7.92 -5.04 6.65
C LEU A 83 7.55 -6.40 6.07
N ASP A 84 6.27 -6.72 5.95
CA ASP A 84 5.83 -8.01 5.41
C ASP A 84 6.04 -8.15 3.88
N VAL A 85 6.03 -7.03 3.15
CA VAL A 85 6.16 -6.98 1.69
C VAL A 85 7.07 -5.82 1.28
N VAL A 86 8.03 -6.10 0.38
CA VAL A 86 8.86 -5.08 -0.29
C VAL A 86 8.63 -5.13 -1.80
N PHE A 87 8.67 -3.98 -2.46
CA PHE A 87 8.47 -3.87 -3.89
C PHE A 87 9.73 -3.36 -4.58
N LEU A 88 10.06 -3.89 -5.75
CA LEU A 88 11.21 -3.43 -6.55
C LEU A 88 10.76 -2.68 -7.80
N ALA A 89 11.49 -1.64 -8.17
CA ALA A 89 11.42 -1.10 -9.52
C ALA A 89 12.62 -1.61 -10.31
N ASP A 90 12.45 -2.82 -10.86
CA ASP A 90 13.47 -3.53 -11.63
C ASP A 90 13.43 -3.13 -13.12
N ARG A 91 14.30 -3.77 -13.91
CA ARG A 91 14.36 -3.50 -15.35
C ARG A 91 13.02 -3.74 -16.06
N HIS A 92 12.30 -4.79 -15.68
CA HIS A 92 10.99 -5.09 -16.26
C HIS A 92 9.96 -4.02 -15.89
N THR A 93 10.00 -3.47 -14.67
CA THR A 93 9.17 -2.32 -14.28
C THR A 93 9.39 -1.12 -15.21
N MET A 94 10.63 -0.84 -15.59
CA MET A 94 10.94 0.30 -16.46
C MET A 94 10.54 0.08 -17.93
N GLU A 95 10.58 -1.16 -18.41
CA GLU A 95 10.33 -1.51 -19.82
C GLU A 95 8.86 -1.91 -20.10
N SER A 96 8.13 -2.36 -19.08
CA SER A 96 6.76 -2.87 -19.23
C SER A 96 5.72 -1.75 -19.31
N PRO A 97 4.72 -1.84 -20.23
CA PRO A 97 3.62 -0.87 -20.30
C PRO A 97 2.79 -0.78 -19.02
N ALA A 98 2.75 -1.83 -18.20
CA ALA A 98 2.04 -1.85 -16.94
C ALA A 98 2.87 -1.31 -15.76
N HIS A 99 4.16 -1.05 -15.99
CA HIS A 99 5.16 -0.72 -14.98
C HIS A 99 5.08 -1.63 -13.74
N ALA A 100 4.96 -2.93 -13.98
CA ALA A 100 4.68 -3.89 -12.91
C ALA A 100 5.91 -4.12 -12.02
N LEU A 101 5.74 -3.89 -10.72
CA LEU A 101 6.75 -4.08 -9.68
C LEU A 101 6.69 -5.53 -9.18
N PRO A 102 7.83 -6.24 -9.00
CA PRO A 102 7.83 -7.45 -8.19
C PRO A 102 7.47 -7.06 -6.75
N ALA A 103 6.44 -7.69 -6.20
CA ALA A 103 6.16 -7.74 -4.78
C ALA A 103 6.85 -8.98 -4.21
N LEU A 104 7.59 -8.82 -3.13
CA LEU A 104 8.37 -9.87 -2.49
C LEU A 104 7.94 -9.99 -1.03
N THR A 105 7.67 -11.22 -0.58
CA THR A 105 7.37 -11.48 0.83
C THR A 105 8.65 -11.64 1.64
N THR A 106 8.74 -10.92 2.75
CA THR A 106 9.79 -11.10 3.77
C THR A 106 9.40 -12.15 4.80
N ILE A 107 8.10 -12.48 4.88
CA ILE A 107 7.55 -13.48 5.78
C ILE A 107 8.23 -14.81 5.45
N ARG A 108 8.90 -15.39 6.45
CA ARG A 108 9.42 -16.74 6.39
C ARG A 108 8.51 -17.63 7.23
N GLU A 109 8.15 -18.78 6.65
CA GLU A 109 7.52 -19.81 7.45
C GLU A 109 8.55 -20.37 8.45
N ASP A 110 8.13 -20.49 9.70
CA ASP A 110 8.93 -21.13 10.74
C ASP A 110 8.81 -22.66 10.57
N GLU A 111 9.69 -23.21 9.74
CA GLU A 111 9.74 -24.64 9.44
C GLU A 111 10.05 -25.49 10.69
N ASP A 112 10.76 -24.91 11.68
CA ASP A 112 11.20 -25.61 12.89
C ASP A 112 10.05 -25.92 13.87
N HIS A 113 8.91 -25.26 13.68
CA HIS A 113 7.71 -25.43 14.52
C HIS A 113 6.53 -26.09 13.79
N LEU A 114 6.72 -26.49 12.53
CA LEU A 114 5.72 -27.15 11.73
C LEU A 114 5.65 -28.65 12.07
N ASP A 115 4.45 -29.21 12.16
CA ASP A 115 4.32 -30.67 12.27
C ASP A 115 4.70 -31.34 10.93
N PRO A 116 5.07 -32.64 10.96
CA PRO A 116 5.57 -33.32 9.76
C PRO A 116 4.61 -33.36 8.57
N VAL A 117 3.30 -33.24 8.80
CA VAL A 117 2.30 -33.21 7.70
C VAL A 117 2.37 -31.86 7.01
N HIS A 118 2.31 -30.77 7.77
CA HIS A 118 2.40 -29.42 7.22
C HIS A 118 3.77 -29.14 6.58
N HIS A 119 4.87 -29.63 7.17
CA HIS A 119 6.20 -29.54 6.54
C HIS A 119 6.23 -30.23 5.18
N ARG A 120 5.61 -31.41 5.07
CA ARG A 120 5.54 -32.12 3.78
C ARG A 120 4.71 -31.36 2.76
N GLU A 121 3.56 -30.82 3.16
CA GLU A 121 2.70 -30.00 2.29
C GLU A 121 3.45 -28.78 1.74
N LEU A 122 4.21 -28.08 2.60
CA LEU A 122 5.04 -26.93 2.19
C LEU A 122 6.13 -27.33 1.18
N VAL A 123 6.79 -28.46 1.40
CA VAL A 123 7.82 -28.98 0.47
C VAL A 123 7.21 -29.40 -0.87
N GLU A 124 6.04 -30.05 -0.85
CA GLU A 124 5.34 -30.51 -2.06
C GLU A 124 4.67 -29.36 -2.85
N SER A 125 4.27 -28.29 -2.16
CA SER A 125 3.63 -27.10 -2.76
C SER A 125 4.12 -25.82 -2.05
N PRO A 126 5.32 -25.31 -2.38
CA PRO A 126 5.87 -24.13 -1.73
C PRO A 126 4.98 -22.90 -1.98
N GLU A 127 4.81 -22.07 -0.95
CA GLU A 127 4.10 -20.81 -1.09
C GLU A 127 4.83 -19.86 -2.08
N PRO A 128 4.07 -19.09 -2.88
CA PRO A 128 4.68 -18.13 -3.80
C PRO A 128 5.43 -17.05 -3.01
N ARG A 129 6.67 -16.78 -3.42
CA ARG A 129 7.54 -15.76 -2.79
C ARG A 129 7.53 -14.42 -3.50
N GLU A 130 7.01 -14.40 -4.73
CA GLU A 130 6.95 -13.23 -5.58
C GLU A 130 5.71 -13.22 -6.47
N PHE A 131 5.25 -12.03 -6.83
CA PHE A 131 4.32 -11.80 -7.94
C PHE A 131 4.45 -10.36 -8.45
N ARG A 132 3.83 -10.04 -9.59
CA ARG A 132 3.87 -8.70 -10.19
C ARG A 132 2.63 -7.88 -9.81
N ALA A 133 2.83 -6.66 -9.34
CA ALA A 133 1.77 -5.70 -9.02
C ALA A 133 1.94 -4.41 -9.82
N ALA A 134 0.84 -3.85 -10.33
CA ALA A 134 0.87 -2.52 -10.92
C ALA A 134 1.12 -1.46 -9.82
N PRO A 135 1.68 -0.27 -10.14
CA PRO A 135 1.96 0.77 -9.16
C PRO A 135 0.71 1.14 -8.32
N ALA A 136 -0.46 1.22 -8.96
CA ALA A 136 -1.73 1.53 -8.30
C ALA A 136 -2.20 0.44 -7.29
N ALA A 137 -1.64 -0.76 -7.33
CA ALA A 137 -1.97 -1.86 -6.41
C ALA A 137 -1.03 -1.91 -5.18
N VAL A 138 0.14 -1.28 -5.23
CA VAL A 138 1.22 -1.43 -4.24
C VAL A 138 0.74 -1.20 -2.80
N TYR A 139 0.13 -0.04 -2.55
CA TYR A 139 -0.34 0.29 -1.20
C TYR A 139 -1.45 -0.66 -0.73
N ALA A 140 -2.35 -1.08 -1.63
CA ALA A 140 -3.41 -2.01 -1.29
C ALA A 140 -2.86 -3.41 -0.93
N VAL A 141 -1.87 -3.89 -1.67
CA VAL A 141 -1.17 -5.16 -1.38
C VAL A 141 -0.51 -5.07 0.00
N HIS A 142 0.28 -4.03 0.25
CA HIS A 142 0.97 -3.83 1.54
C HIS A 142 -0.02 -3.85 2.72
N VAL A 143 -1.05 -3.00 2.67
CA VAL A 143 -2.02 -2.87 3.76
C VAL A 143 -2.84 -4.15 3.97
N HIS A 144 -3.14 -4.90 2.91
CA HIS A 144 -3.86 -6.17 3.05
C HIS A 144 -3.06 -7.21 3.82
N VAL A 145 -1.76 -7.32 3.51
CA VAL A 145 -0.86 -8.28 4.17
C VAL A 145 -0.57 -7.81 5.59
N ALA A 146 -0.18 -6.54 5.77
CA ALA A 146 0.18 -5.98 7.08
C ALA A 146 -0.96 -6.02 8.11
N LEU A 147 -2.21 -5.86 7.66
CA LEU A 147 -3.39 -5.96 8.52
C LEU A 147 -3.95 -7.39 8.66
N GLY A 148 -3.38 -8.37 7.94
CA GLY A 148 -3.88 -9.75 7.92
C GLY A 148 -5.26 -9.90 7.27
N ASN A 149 -5.67 -8.99 6.39
CA ASN A 149 -6.94 -9.07 5.67
C ASN A 149 -6.92 -10.16 4.58
N THR A 150 -5.77 -10.28 3.91
CA THR A 150 -5.51 -11.21 2.81
C THR A 150 -4.03 -11.60 2.84
N GLY A 151 -3.72 -12.89 2.77
CA GLY A 151 -2.33 -13.38 2.76
C GLY A 151 -1.61 -13.12 1.43
N PHE A 152 -0.28 -13.14 1.46
CA PHE A 152 0.54 -12.95 0.27
C PHE A 152 0.25 -13.99 -0.82
N ALA A 153 0.11 -15.26 -0.44
CA ALA A 153 -0.19 -16.35 -1.37
C ALA A 153 -1.53 -16.17 -2.10
N GLU A 154 -2.56 -15.66 -1.42
CA GLU A 154 -3.87 -15.37 -2.03
C GLU A 154 -3.76 -14.22 -3.05
N LEU A 155 -2.97 -13.19 -2.75
CA LEU A 155 -2.71 -12.08 -3.69
C LEU A 155 -1.89 -12.54 -4.90
N ALA A 156 -0.89 -13.39 -4.69
CA ALA A 156 -0.10 -13.99 -5.77
C ALA A 156 -0.94 -14.89 -6.69
N ALA A 157 -1.88 -15.65 -6.12
CA ALA A 157 -2.86 -16.43 -6.89
C ALA A 157 -3.79 -15.51 -7.69
N ALA A 158 -4.26 -14.40 -7.11
CA ALA A 158 -5.05 -13.40 -7.82
C ALA A 158 -4.27 -12.76 -8.98
N ALA A 159 -3.00 -12.42 -8.78
CA ALA A 159 -2.12 -11.93 -9.83
C ALA A 159 -1.99 -12.97 -10.96
N SER A 160 -1.75 -14.24 -10.61
CA SER A 160 -1.57 -15.34 -11.57
C SER A 160 -2.81 -15.62 -12.44
N ALA A 161 -4.00 -15.25 -11.94
CA ALA A 161 -5.25 -15.37 -12.68
C ALA A 161 -5.47 -14.24 -13.72
N GLU A 162 -4.71 -13.15 -13.65
CA GLU A 162 -4.79 -12.07 -14.64
C GLU A 162 -4.09 -12.47 -15.95
N PRO A 163 -4.57 -12.02 -17.12
CA PRO A 163 -4.02 -12.42 -18.42
C PRO A 163 -2.53 -12.14 -18.60
N ASP A 164 -2.04 -11.05 -18.02
CA ASP A 164 -0.62 -10.65 -18.03
C ASP A 164 0.09 -10.97 -16.71
N ARG A 165 -0.59 -11.65 -15.80
CA ARG A 165 -0.12 -12.01 -14.47
C ARG A 165 0.26 -10.81 -13.58
N VAL A 166 -0.35 -9.65 -13.83
CA VAL A 166 -0.12 -8.41 -13.06
C VAL A 166 -1.35 -8.04 -12.24
N LEU A 167 -1.19 -7.97 -10.92
CA LEU A 167 -2.24 -7.51 -10.03
C LEU A 167 -2.43 -5.99 -10.14
N ARG A 168 -3.59 -5.54 -10.65
CA ARG A 168 -3.92 -4.11 -10.80
C ARG A 168 -4.75 -3.55 -9.64
N ARG A 169 -5.64 -4.38 -9.11
CA ARG A 169 -6.44 -4.08 -7.93
C ARG A 169 -6.69 -5.38 -7.19
N PRO A 170 -6.30 -5.50 -5.91
CA PRO A 170 -6.79 -6.61 -5.11
C PRO A 170 -8.32 -6.50 -5.04
N ARG A 171 -9.02 -7.59 -5.34
CA ARG A 171 -10.46 -7.64 -5.12
C ARG A 171 -10.70 -7.53 -3.62
N ALA A 172 -11.66 -6.69 -3.21
CA ALA A 172 -12.18 -6.79 -1.86
C ALA A 172 -12.70 -8.22 -1.66
N ARG A 173 -12.30 -8.85 -0.57
CA ARG A 173 -12.72 -10.21 -0.21
C ARG A 173 -14.24 -10.33 -0.34
N GLN A 174 -14.73 -11.26 -1.16
CA GLN A 174 -16.13 -11.68 -1.06
C GLN A 174 -16.28 -12.43 0.26
N PRO A 175 -17.24 -12.09 1.13
CA PRO A 175 -17.49 -12.85 2.35
C PRO A 175 -18.05 -14.22 1.95
N GLY A 176 -17.19 -15.23 1.77
CA GLY A 176 -17.69 -16.51 1.30
C GLY A 176 -16.71 -17.63 0.94
N THR A 177 -15.51 -17.71 1.51
CA THR A 177 -14.79 -19.00 1.64
C THR A 177 -13.64 -18.84 2.62
N ALA A 178 -13.77 -19.45 3.80
CA ALA A 178 -12.68 -19.57 4.75
C ALA A 178 -11.83 -20.77 4.31
N ALA A 179 -10.70 -20.53 3.64
CA ALA A 179 -9.56 -21.40 3.81
C ALA A 179 -8.93 -21.02 5.15
N LEU A 180 -8.84 -21.99 6.06
CA LEU A 180 -8.26 -21.82 7.39
C LEU A 180 -6.75 -21.64 7.26
N ILE A 181 -6.30 -20.43 6.91
CA ILE A 181 -4.94 -19.99 7.25
C ILE A 181 -5.08 -19.30 8.60
N ARG A 182 -4.58 -19.95 9.66
CA ARG A 182 -4.58 -19.38 11.01
C ARG A 182 -3.65 -18.16 11.03
N PRO A 183 -4.02 -17.08 11.72
CA PRO A 183 -3.08 -15.99 11.95
C PRO A 183 -1.90 -16.55 12.74
N VAL A 184 -0.69 -16.40 12.20
CA VAL A 184 0.54 -16.53 12.97
C VAL A 184 0.41 -15.54 14.13
N HIS A 185 0.57 -16.06 15.34
CA HIS A 185 0.35 -15.33 16.57
C HIS A 185 1.37 -14.19 16.68
N ARG A 186 0.97 -12.95 16.35
CA ARG A 186 1.73 -11.77 16.74
C ARG A 186 1.62 -11.64 18.27
N PRO A 187 2.72 -11.51 19.04
CA PRO A 187 2.61 -11.12 20.43
C PRO A 187 2.00 -9.71 20.46
N ALA A 188 0.98 -9.53 21.30
CA ALA A 188 0.22 -8.30 21.42
C ALA A 188 1.10 -7.17 22.00
N GLY A 189 1.82 -6.47 21.13
CA GLY A 189 2.29 -5.11 21.37
C GLY A 189 1.14 -4.15 21.04
N ALA A 190 0.77 -3.31 21.99
CA ALA A 190 -0.39 -2.42 21.93
C ALA A 190 -0.49 -1.66 20.60
N ALA A 191 -1.65 -1.76 19.93
CA ALA A 191 -1.98 -0.90 18.81
C ALA A 191 -1.86 0.58 19.25
N PRO A 192 -1.12 1.44 18.51
CA PRO A 192 -1.16 2.86 18.79
C PRO A 192 -2.58 3.36 18.53
N ALA A 193 -3.17 3.99 19.54
CA ALA A 193 -4.47 4.63 19.41
C ALA A 193 -4.40 5.73 18.35
N LEU A 194 -5.28 5.67 17.36
CA LEU A 194 -5.50 6.74 16.39
C LEU A 194 -5.70 8.08 17.15
N PRO A 195 -4.94 9.15 16.85
CA PRO A 195 -5.21 10.44 17.45
C PRO A 195 -6.58 10.96 16.99
N ALA A 196 -7.45 11.29 17.94
CA ALA A 196 -8.73 11.90 17.65
C ALA A 196 -8.52 13.24 16.91
N PRO A 197 -9.40 13.61 15.95
CA PRO A 197 -9.25 14.85 15.20
C PRO A 197 -9.35 16.05 16.15
N VAL A 198 -8.29 16.86 16.17
CA VAL A 198 -8.25 18.15 16.85
C VAL A 198 -9.32 19.04 16.26
N ARG A 199 -10.37 19.35 17.03
CA ARG A 199 -11.34 20.38 16.67
C ARG A 199 -10.70 21.75 16.90
N GLU A 200 -10.37 22.44 15.82
CA GLU A 200 -10.01 23.86 15.91
C GLU A 200 -11.19 24.70 16.46
N PRO A 201 -10.94 25.67 17.33
CA PRO A 201 -11.97 26.56 17.84
C PRO A 201 -12.43 27.50 16.74
N ARG A 202 -13.73 27.45 16.40
CA ARG A 202 -14.39 28.40 15.50
C ARG A 202 -14.27 29.82 16.09
N GLU A 203 -13.48 30.67 15.45
CA GLU A 203 -13.50 32.11 15.68
C GLU A 203 -14.91 32.66 15.40
N VAL A 204 -15.52 33.26 16.42
CA VAL A 204 -16.81 33.95 16.31
C VAL A 204 -16.57 35.30 15.65
N VAL A 205 -16.76 35.35 14.33
CA VAL A 205 -16.85 36.63 13.59
C VAL A 205 -18.09 37.38 14.08
N ARG A 206 -17.87 38.41 14.89
CA ARG A 206 -18.90 39.32 15.42
C ARG A 206 -19.40 40.23 14.29
N GLY A 207 -20.41 39.76 13.56
CA GLY A 207 -21.06 40.52 12.51
C GLY A 207 -21.74 41.79 13.04
N LYS A 208 -21.26 42.97 12.61
CA LYS A 208 -22.03 44.22 12.66
C LYS A 208 -23.23 44.07 11.73
N ARG A 209 -24.45 43.99 12.27
CA ARG A 209 -25.68 44.20 11.49
C ARG A 209 -26.24 45.57 11.82
N SER A 210 -26.14 46.43 10.81
CA SER A 210 -26.79 47.73 10.75
C SER A 210 -28.31 47.55 10.72
N SER A 211 -29.01 48.40 11.45
CA SER A 211 -30.46 48.43 11.58
C SER A 211 -31.07 49.17 10.38
N ALA A 212 -32.06 48.58 9.73
CA ALA A 212 -33.06 49.32 8.97
C ALA A 212 -34.42 48.63 9.11
N ALA A 213 -35.40 49.42 9.52
CA ALA A 213 -36.74 49.04 9.93
C ALA A 213 -37.69 48.78 8.71
N PRO A 214 -38.91 48.25 8.96
CA PRO A 214 -39.74 47.57 7.95
C PRO A 214 -40.92 48.43 7.43
N GLY A 215 -41.41 48.08 6.24
CA GLY A 215 -42.75 48.43 5.75
C GLY A 215 -43.26 47.27 4.89
N ARG A 216 -44.21 46.46 5.37
CA ARG A 216 -45.67 46.53 5.10
C ARG A 216 -46.00 46.69 3.61
N ALA A 217 -46.93 45.99 2.98
CA ALA A 217 -47.78 44.83 3.26
C ALA A 217 -48.61 44.61 1.97
N ALA A 218 -49.04 43.36 1.70
CA ALA A 218 -50.25 42.99 0.96
C ALA A 218 -50.33 43.39 -0.55
N THR A 219 -50.91 42.66 -1.51
CA THR A 219 -51.87 41.54 -1.53
C THR A 219 -51.96 41.02 -2.97
N SER A 220 -52.25 39.72 -3.11
CA SER A 220 -53.13 39.06 -4.11
C SER A 220 -53.22 39.62 -5.55
N ALA A 221 -52.81 38.90 -6.60
CA ALA A 221 -53.41 37.70 -7.21
C ALA A 221 -54.11 38.02 -8.55
N THR A 222 -54.00 37.06 -9.48
CA THR A 222 -54.91 36.80 -10.62
C THR A 222 -54.61 37.48 -11.97
N ARG A 223 -53.82 36.76 -12.77
CA ARG A 223 -54.17 36.23 -14.10
C ARG A 223 -55.40 36.86 -14.80
N ARG A 224 -55.20 37.55 -15.93
CA ARG A 224 -55.53 37.08 -17.31
C ARG A 224 -55.42 38.22 -18.34
N THR A 225 -55.06 37.78 -19.55
CA THR A 225 -55.37 38.37 -20.88
C THR A 225 -54.83 39.78 -21.19
N ARG A 226 -53.88 39.83 -22.13
CA ARG A 226 -53.82 40.90 -23.12
C ARG A 226 -55.03 40.72 -24.06
N PRO A 227 -55.63 41.79 -24.59
CA PRO A 227 -56.07 43.04 -23.97
C PRO A 227 -57.30 42.85 -23.08
#